data_AF-A0A822APH1-F1
#
_entry.id   AF-A0A822APH1-F1
#
_cell.length_a   1.000
_cell.length_b   1.000
_cell.length_c   1.000
_cell.angle_alpha   90.00
_cell.angle_beta   90.00
_cell.angle_gamma   90.00
#
_symmetry.space_group_name_H-M   'P 1'
#
loop_
_entity.id
_entity.type
_entity.pdbx_description
1 polymer ?
#
loop_
_entity_poly.entity_id
_entity_poly.type
_entity_poly.pdbx_seq_one_letter_code
_entity_poly.pdbx_strand_id
1 'polypeptide(L)'
;MHDGIDHHPMITEPRRFFDPAVDSVDFQSKHLLENYTDILNADAVPVNVAGDGDCLFHSIHTFYPEVSIDELRARCVDELCLNEHYYNAIVTKMGLELVDDESVEEHVLRILNNQQYAGVLTLAALSSVLLRPIMSIYPHVNDSDQYFEILNTTFVPRTAGLVSDDEPLRIMWSGPNPEVDRIWRGNHFVPLLTPKQQIPVSMSTDAIDHSVDAPKDDTDEQQNMPLPMFVQYATASGKPLENLRIQPHGNATKSTRPFTSTIPAVLERIRSQPLTSNPSTVYKDALQDVVQTKAPTLTTLRDR
;
A
#
# COMPACT_ATOMS: atom_id res chain seq x y z
N MET A 1 17.53 -2.17 -24.73
CA MET A 1 16.34 -1.30 -24.83
C MET A 1 15.31 -1.88 -23.89
N HIS A 2 14.92 -1.10 -22.90
CA HIS A 2 14.13 -1.50 -21.75
C HIS A 2 12.64 -1.41 -22.09
N ASP A 3 12.01 -2.54 -22.34
CA ASP A 3 10.57 -2.69 -22.11
C ASP A 3 10.47 -3.57 -20.85
N GLY A 4 10.88 -3.01 -19.71
CA GLY A 4 10.47 -3.54 -18.41
C GLY A 4 8.95 -3.54 -18.35
N ILE A 5 8.33 -4.30 -17.45
CA ILE A 5 6.92 -4.06 -17.10
C ILE A 5 6.79 -2.56 -16.99
N ASP A 6 6.01 -1.98 -17.89
CA ASP A 6 6.02 -0.56 -18.13
C ASP A 6 6.06 0.14 -16.79
N HIS A 7 7.08 0.96 -16.56
CA HIS A 7 7.12 1.90 -15.44
C HIS A 7 5.99 2.95 -15.54
N HIS A 8 4.95 2.66 -16.34
CA HIS A 8 3.68 3.35 -16.35
C HIS A 8 3.11 3.29 -14.93
N PRO A 9 3.07 4.45 -14.26
CA PRO A 9 2.38 4.52 -12.99
C PRO A 9 0.94 4.07 -13.17
N MET A 10 0.33 3.59 -12.11
CA MET A 10 -1.11 3.41 -12.10
C MET A 10 -1.76 4.80 -12.15
N ILE A 11 -2.08 5.26 -13.36
CA ILE A 11 -2.70 6.58 -13.60
C ILE A 11 -4.21 6.52 -13.37
N THR A 12 -4.77 5.36 -13.05
CA THR A 12 -6.19 5.25 -12.70
C THR A 12 -6.47 5.97 -11.39
N GLU A 13 -7.58 6.71 -11.35
CA GLU A 13 -8.03 7.33 -10.10
C GLU A 13 -8.54 6.26 -9.14
N PRO A 14 -8.14 6.28 -7.86
CA PRO A 14 -8.64 5.32 -6.89
C PRO A 14 -10.12 5.52 -6.64
N ARG A 15 -10.85 4.42 -6.48
CA ARG A 15 -12.20 4.41 -5.93
C ARG A 15 -12.15 4.87 -4.47
N ARG A 16 -12.77 6.02 -4.18
CA ARG A 16 -12.76 6.61 -2.82
C ARG A 16 -14.04 6.39 -2.03
N PHE A 17 -15.12 6.01 -2.72
CA PHE A 17 -16.44 5.99 -2.11
C PHE A 17 -16.93 4.57 -1.83
N PHE A 18 -17.47 4.39 -0.62
CA PHE A 18 -18.17 3.19 -0.21
C PHE A 18 -19.44 3.01 -1.03
N ASP A 19 -19.61 1.81 -1.59
CA ASP A 19 -20.77 1.43 -2.37
C ASP A 19 -21.42 0.19 -1.77
N PRO A 20 -22.56 0.32 -1.08
CA PRO A 20 -23.22 -0.81 -0.41
C PRO A 20 -23.72 -1.90 -1.37
N ALA A 21 -23.71 -1.67 -2.69
CA ALA A 21 -24.06 -2.69 -3.67
C ALA A 21 -22.93 -3.71 -3.91
N VAL A 22 -21.67 -3.33 -3.66
CA VAL A 22 -20.49 -4.16 -3.90
C VAL A 22 -19.62 -4.33 -2.65
N ASP A 23 -19.69 -3.41 -1.71
CA ASP A 23 -18.94 -3.42 -0.47
C ASP A 23 -19.78 -3.94 0.70
N SER A 24 -19.09 -4.53 1.67
CA SER A 24 -19.65 -4.81 2.99
C SER A 24 -18.82 -4.12 4.06
N VAL A 25 -19.46 -3.68 5.13
CA VAL A 25 -18.76 -3.04 6.25
C VAL A 25 -18.07 -4.10 7.10
N ASP A 26 -16.80 -3.87 7.42
CA ASP A 26 -16.12 -4.63 8.47
C ASP A 26 -16.52 -4.04 9.84
N PHE A 27 -17.42 -4.72 10.54
CA PHE A 27 -17.93 -4.26 11.83
C PHE A 27 -16.89 -4.27 12.95
N GLN A 28 -15.91 -5.19 12.90
CA GLN A 28 -14.85 -5.25 13.90
C GLN A 28 -13.92 -4.05 13.72
N SER A 29 -13.52 -3.80 12.47
CA SER A 29 -12.72 -2.63 12.11
C SER A 29 -13.47 -1.34 12.39
N LYS A 30 -14.79 -1.30 12.15
CA LYS A 30 -15.62 -0.14 12.49
C LYS A 30 -15.61 0.15 13.99
N HIS A 31 -15.77 -0.88 14.81
CA HIS A 31 -15.69 -0.73 16.26
C HIS A 31 -14.30 -0.19 16.68
N LEU A 32 -13.22 -0.72 16.11
CA LEU A 32 -11.87 -0.24 16.38
C LEU A 32 -11.69 1.23 15.99
N LEU A 33 -12.16 1.59 14.79
CA LEU A 33 -12.09 2.94 14.26
C LEU A 33 -12.82 3.94 15.17
N GLU A 34 -14.05 3.63 15.57
CA GLU A 34 -14.91 4.51 16.38
C GLU A 34 -14.40 4.72 17.82
N ASN A 35 -13.72 3.72 18.38
CA ASN A 35 -13.36 3.73 19.81
C ASN A 35 -11.88 3.98 20.09
N TYR A 36 -11.01 3.77 19.11
CA TYR A 36 -9.55 3.76 19.31
C TYR A 36 -8.77 4.57 18.27
N THR A 37 -9.43 5.36 17.41
CA THR A 37 -8.76 6.25 16.46
C THR A 37 -9.24 7.69 16.57
N ASP A 38 -8.50 8.62 15.97
CA ASP A 38 -8.81 10.04 16.00
C ASP A 38 -10.07 10.39 15.19
N ILE A 39 -10.73 11.49 15.58
CA ILE A 39 -11.96 12.03 14.99
C ILE A 39 -11.84 12.28 13.48
N LEU A 40 -10.61 12.50 12.97
CA LEU A 40 -10.36 12.72 11.53
C LEU A 40 -10.79 11.56 10.65
N ASN A 41 -11.04 10.37 11.22
CA ASN A 41 -11.52 9.20 10.50
C ASN A 41 -12.98 8.84 10.81
N ALA A 42 -13.72 9.69 11.54
CA ALA A 42 -15.07 9.38 12.01
C ALA A 42 -16.09 9.19 10.86
N ASP A 43 -15.82 9.76 9.69
CA ASP A 43 -16.65 9.59 8.51
C ASP A 43 -16.30 8.35 7.70
N ALA A 44 -15.15 7.70 7.96
CA ALA A 44 -14.66 6.62 7.12
C ALA A 44 -15.40 5.29 7.38
N VAL A 45 -15.56 4.51 6.31
CA VAL A 45 -16.20 3.20 6.33
C VAL A 45 -15.15 2.13 6.05
N PRO A 46 -14.80 1.30 7.06
CA PRO A 46 -13.92 0.16 6.83
C PRO A 46 -14.63 -0.90 6.00
N VAL A 47 -14.01 -1.29 4.88
CA VAL A 47 -14.58 -2.28 3.96
C VAL A 47 -14.04 -3.65 4.28
N ASN A 48 -14.93 -4.62 4.45
CA ASN A 48 -14.56 -6.00 4.69
C ASN A 48 -13.80 -6.59 3.49
N VAL A 49 -12.59 -7.09 3.77
CA VAL A 49 -11.72 -7.78 2.81
C VAL A 49 -11.35 -9.17 3.34
N ALA A 50 -10.86 -10.05 2.47
CA ALA A 50 -10.51 -11.41 2.88
C ALA A 50 -9.31 -11.42 3.85
N GLY A 51 -9.46 -12.10 4.99
CA GLY A 51 -8.40 -12.37 5.97
C GLY A 51 -7.58 -13.63 5.63
N ASP A 52 -7.20 -13.80 4.36
CA ASP A 52 -6.52 -15.00 3.86
C ASP A 52 -4.98 -14.93 3.92
N GLY A 53 -4.43 -13.78 4.34
CA GLY A 53 -3.01 -13.47 4.32
C GLY A 53 -2.70 -12.31 3.36
N ASP A 54 -3.45 -12.18 2.27
CA ASP A 54 -3.27 -11.14 1.25
C ASP A 54 -4.10 -9.88 1.51
N CYS A 55 -4.63 -9.71 2.73
CA CYS A 55 -5.55 -8.63 3.09
C CYS A 55 -5.06 -7.22 2.72
N LEU A 56 -3.74 -6.96 2.72
CA LEU A 56 -3.21 -5.69 2.25
C LEU A 56 -3.39 -5.50 0.74
N PHE A 57 -3.13 -6.53 -0.06
CA PHE A 57 -3.36 -6.47 -1.50
C PHE A 57 -4.84 -6.42 -1.83
N HIS A 58 -5.70 -7.14 -1.10
CA HIS A 58 -7.16 -7.00 -1.19
C HIS A 58 -7.60 -5.56 -0.86
N SER A 59 -6.99 -4.93 0.14
CA SER A 59 -7.25 -3.54 0.51
C SER A 59 -6.90 -2.59 -0.64
N ILE A 60 -5.74 -2.76 -1.28
CA ILE A 60 -5.37 -1.94 -2.45
C ILE A 60 -6.29 -2.21 -3.65
N HIS A 61 -6.62 -3.47 -3.92
CA HIS A 61 -7.55 -3.84 -4.97
C HIS A 61 -8.95 -3.22 -4.77
N THR A 62 -9.35 -2.96 -3.52
CA THR A 62 -10.61 -2.26 -3.21
C THR A 62 -10.61 -0.81 -3.74
N PHE A 63 -9.44 -0.15 -3.76
CA PHE A 63 -9.26 1.17 -4.38
C PHE A 63 -9.08 1.06 -5.91
N TYR A 64 -8.46 -0.01 -6.41
CA TYR A 64 -8.14 -0.21 -7.83
C TYR A 64 -8.69 -1.56 -8.34
N PRO A 65 -10.03 -1.68 -8.50
CA PRO A 65 -10.68 -2.95 -8.83
C PRO A 65 -10.31 -3.48 -10.22
N GLU A 66 -9.76 -2.64 -11.10
CA GLU A 66 -9.26 -3.02 -12.41
C GLU A 66 -7.89 -3.71 -12.39
N VAL A 67 -7.14 -3.61 -11.30
CA VAL A 67 -5.79 -4.18 -11.18
C VAL A 67 -5.83 -5.44 -10.33
N SER A 68 -5.35 -6.55 -10.89
CA SER A 68 -5.34 -7.82 -10.16
C SER A 68 -4.39 -7.78 -8.96
N ILE A 69 -4.69 -8.57 -7.93
CA ILE A 69 -3.83 -8.76 -6.75
C ILE A 69 -2.43 -9.24 -7.13
N ASP A 70 -2.34 -10.16 -8.09
CA ASP A 70 -1.05 -10.68 -8.57
C ASP A 70 -0.22 -9.59 -9.25
N GLU A 71 -0.85 -8.68 -9.99
CA GLU A 71 -0.19 -7.54 -10.59
C GLU A 71 0.29 -6.53 -9.52
N LEU A 72 -0.55 -6.21 -8.52
CA LEU A 72 -0.15 -5.36 -7.40
C LEU A 72 1.05 -5.94 -6.64
N ARG A 73 1.03 -7.25 -6.39
CA ARG A 73 2.14 -7.96 -5.75
C ARG A 73 3.40 -7.93 -6.59
N ALA A 74 3.31 -8.22 -7.88
CA ALA A 74 4.44 -8.18 -8.80
C ALA A 74 5.07 -6.78 -8.80
N ARG A 75 4.28 -5.72 -9.06
CA ARG A 75 4.77 -4.33 -9.05
C ARG A 75 5.41 -3.92 -7.72
N CYS A 76 4.83 -4.36 -6.59
CA CYS A 76 5.40 -4.11 -5.26
C CYS A 76 6.78 -4.76 -5.09
N VAL A 77 6.93 -6.01 -5.54
CA VAL A 77 8.20 -6.75 -5.49
C VAL A 77 9.24 -6.08 -6.38
N ASP A 78 8.88 -5.68 -7.60
CA ASP A 78 9.77 -4.93 -8.51
C ASP A 78 10.31 -3.68 -7.82
N GLU A 79 9.42 -2.88 -7.22
CA GLU A 79 9.78 -1.63 -6.57
C GLU A 79 10.75 -1.86 -5.40
N LEU A 80 10.47 -2.85 -4.55
CA LEU A 80 11.35 -3.22 -3.42
C LEU A 80 12.72 -3.69 -3.91
N CYS A 81 12.76 -4.58 -4.91
CA CYS A 81 14.00 -5.13 -5.46
C CYS A 81 14.84 -4.07 -6.19
N LEU A 82 14.22 -3.20 -6.97
CA LEU A 82 14.93 -2.17 -7.76
C LEU A 82 15.44 -1.02 -6.88
N ASN A 83 14.83 -0.79 -5.73
CA ASN A 83 15.13 0.34 -4.86
C ASN A 83 15.47 -0.09 -3.43
N GLU A 84 16.06 -1.27 -3.27
CA GLU A 84 16.36 -1.90 -1.98
C GLU A 84 17.12 -0.95 -1.03
N HIS A 85 18.13 -0.23 -1.53
CA HIS A 85 18.88 0.74 -0.74
C HIS A 85 18.02 1.85 -0.13
N TYR A 86 16.99 2.30 -0.85
CA TYR A 86 16.06 3.30 -0.34
C TYR A 86 15.20 2.72 0.80
N TYR A 87 14.66 1.52 0.61
CA TYR A 87 13.82 0.88 1.63
C TYR A 87 14.63 0.50 2.89
N ASN A 88 15.87 0.02 2.73
CA ASN A 88 16.79 -0.18 3.85
C ASN A 88 17.01 1.13 4.64
N ALA A 89 17.20 2.27 3.95
CA ALA A 89 17.34 3.56 4.61
C ALA A 89 16.05 4.02 5.31
N ILE A 90 14.88 3.75 4.72
CA ILE A 90 13.58 4.02 5.34
C ILE A 90 13.39 3.23 6.62
N VAL A 91 13.72 1.93 6.63
CA VAL A 91 13.60 1.07 7.81
C VAL A 91 14.25 1.76 9.00
N THR A 92 15.56 2.03 8.91
CA THR A 92 16.32 2.68 9.99
C THR A 92 15.81 4.09 10.30
N LYS A 93 15.47 4.88 9.28
CA LYS A 93 15.07 6.28 9.50
C LYS A 93 13.72 6.39 10.23
N MET A 94 12.79 5.49 9.95
CA MET A 94 11.45 5.49 10.54
C MET A 94 11.34 4.55 11.74
N GLY A 95 12.40 3.82 12.10
CA GLY A 95 12.39 2.84 13.18
C GLY A 95 11.52 1.62 12.87
N LEU A 96 11.34 1.26 11.59
CA LEU A 96 10.48 0.15 11.20
C LEU A 96 11.01 -1.19 11.74
N GLU A 97 12.31 -1.29 12.00
CA GLU A 97 12.96 -2.46 12.60
C GLU A 97 12.42 -2.80 14.00
N LEU A 98 11.76 -1.83 14.66
CA LEU A 98 11.12 -2.07 15.96
C LEU A 98 9.80 -2.84 15.81
N VAL A 99 9.17 -2.76 14.64
CA VAL A 99 7.89 -3.39 14.32
C VAL A 99 8.08 -4.68 13.53
N ASP A 100 8.95 -4.65 12.52
CA ASP A 100 9.27 -5.78 11.65
C ASP A 100 10.80 -5.92 11.56
N ASP A 101 11.32 -7.01 12.12
CA ASP A 101 12.76 -7.28 12.24
C ASP A 101 13.38 -7.86 10.95
N GLU A 102 12.56 -8.04 9.92
CA GLU A 102 12.98 -8.61 8.64
C GLU A 102 13.74 -7.61 7.77
N SER A 103 14.77 -8.09 7.09
CA SER A 103 15.43 -7.36 6.01
C SER A 103 14.48 -7.18 4.80
N VAL A 104 14.80 -6.21 3.93
CA VAL A 104 14.04 -6.02 2.67
C VAL A 104 14.02 -7.30 1.82
N GLU A 105 15.14 -8.04 1.76
CA GLU A 105 15.24 -9.32 1.06
C GLU A 105 14.30 -10.38 1.64
N GLU A 106 14.31 -10.57 2.97
CA GLU A 106 13.41 -11.52 3.66
C GLU A 106 11.93 -11.14 3.46
N HIS A 107 11.62 -9.85 3.54
CA HIS A 107 10.28 -9.33 3.31
C HIS A 107 9.81 -9.61 1.88
N VAL A 108 10.66 -9.39 0.87
CA VAL A 108 10.39 -9.74 -0.53
C VAL A 108 10.12 -11.24 -0.66
N LEU A 109 11.00 -12.10 -0.13
CA LEU A 109 10.83 -13.56 -0.18
C LEU A 109 9.53 -14.03 0.46
N ARG A 110 9.07 -13.37 1.53
CA ARG A 110 7.78 -13.63 2.15
C ARG A 110 6.63 -13.24 1.24
N ILE A 111 6.53 -11.97 0.83
CA ILE A 111 5.37 -11.46 0.07
C ILE A 111 5.31 -11.96 -1.37
N LEU A 112 6.38 -12.57 -1.87
CA LEU A 112 6.40 -13.32 -3.13
C LEU A 112 5.41 -14.50 -3.12
N ASN A 113 5.10 -15.05 -1.96
CA ASN A 113 4.16 -16.16 -1.85
C ASN A 113 2.74 -15.64 -1.60
N ASN A 114 1.76 -16.26 -2.23
CA ASN A 114 0.36 -15.96 -1.99
C ASN A 114 -0.02 -16.27 -0.54
N GLN A 115 -1.03 -15.57 -0.02
CA GLN A 115 -1.58 -15.77 1.32
C GLN A 115 -0.53 -15.63 2.43
N GLN A 116 0.50 -14.83 2.19
CA GLN A 116 1.44 -14.41 3.22
C GLN A 116 1.09 -13.00 3.66
N TYR A 117 1.13 -12.79 4.97
CA TYR A 117 0.97 -11.46 5.52
C TYR A 117 1.99 -10.53 4.88
N ALA A 118 1.55 -9.30 4.62
CA ALA A 118 2.39 -8.18 4.23
C ALA A 118 2.61 -7.26 5.43
N GLY A 119 3.46 -6.24 5.28
CA GLY A 119 3.86 -5.36 6.39
C GLY A 119 4.07 -3.91 5.94
N VAL A 120 4.64 -3.09 6.83
CA VAL A 120 4.91 -1.66 6.58
C VAL A 120 5.79 -1.40 5.37
N LEU A 121 6.74 -2.30 5.06
CA LEU A 121 7.54 -2.20 3.84
C LEU A 121 6.69 -2.33 2.57
N THR A 122 5.65 -3.17 2.59
CA THR A 122 4.72 -3.29 1.47
C THR A 122 3.88 -2.01 1.31
N LEU A 123 3.44 -1.38 2.40
CA LEU A 123 2.76 -0.07 2.35
C LEU A 123 3.65 1.00 1.73
N ALA A 124 4.92 1.08 2.16
CA ALA A 124 5.90 2.02 1.62
C ALA A 124 6.20 1.80 0.12
N ALA A 125 6.29 0.54 -0.30
CA ALA A 125 6.50 0.22 -1.71
C ALA A 125 5.27 0.52 -2.56
N LEU A 126 4.08 0.17 -2.07
CA LEU A 126 2.83 0.41 -2.79
C LEU A 126 2.52 1.90 -2.93
N SER A 127 2.89 2.76 -1.97
CA SER A 127 2.75 4.21 -2.17
C SER A 127 3.56 4.70 -3.39
N SER A 128 4.75 4.14 -3.60
CA SER A 128 5.59 4.43 -4.76
C SER A 128 5.05 3.83 -6.06
N VAL A 129 4.54 2.59 -6.03
CA VAL A 129 3.92 1.94 -7.20
C VAL A 129 2.69 2.71 -7.69
N LEU A 130 1.87 3.19 -6.74
CA LEU A 130 0.63 3.90 -7.01
C LEU A 130 0.84 5.41 -7.26
N LEU A 131 2.08 5.90 -7.08
CA LEU A 131 2.42 7.34 -7.03
C LEU A 131 1.47 8.16 -6.14
N ARG A 132 0.98 7.56 -5.05
CA ARG A 132 0.02 8.16 -4.16
C ARG A 132 0.39 7.90 -2.70
N PRO A 133 0.25 8.89 -1.80
CA PRO A 133 0.46 8.66 -0.38
C PRO A 133 -0.48 7.58 0.16
N ILE A 134 0.02 6.75 1.06
CA ILE A 134 -0.78 5.78 1.81
C ILE A 134 -0.68 6.13 3.29
N MET A 135 -1.81 6.50 3.88
CA MET A 135 -1.95 6.73 5.31
C MET A 135 -2.27 5.40 6.00
N SER A 136 -1.31 4.91 6.76
CA SER A 136 -1.45 3.76 7.65
C SER A 136 -2.06 4.23 8.96
N ILE A 137 -3.22 3.68 9.33
CA ILE A 137 -3.97 4.05 10.53
C ILE A 137 -3.91 2.89 11.52
N TYR A 138 -3.24 3.09 12.65
CA TYR A 138 -3.09 2.06 13.67
C TYR A 138 -3.89 2.44 14.92
N PRO A 139 -4.92 1.67 15.31
CA PRO A 139 -5.75 1.99 16.47
C PRO A 139 -4.96 1.98 17.79
N HIS A 140 -5.18 2.99 18.64
CA HIS A 140 -4.54 3.13 19.95
C HIS A 140 -5.25 2.27 21.01
N VAL A 141 -5.25 0.95 20.80
CA VAL A 141 -5.95 0.00 21.68
C VAL A 141 -5.19 -0.23 22.99
N ASN A 142 -3.88 -0.35 22.93
CA ASN A 142 -3.06 -0.60 24.10
C ASN A 142 -2.72 0.73 24.81
N ASP A 143 -2.78 0.76 26.14
CA ASP A 143 -2.48 1.97 26.95
C ASP A 143 -1.06 2.51 26.76
N SER A 144 -0.11 1.65 26.39
CA SER A 144 1.29 1.98 26.14
C SER A 144 1.77 1.24 24.91
N ASP A 145 1.53 1.82 23.73
CA ASP A 145 1.95 1.25 22.45
C ASP A 145 3.07 2.09 21.81
N GLN A 146 4.32 1.67 22.03
CA GLN A 146 5.47 2.34 21.41
C GLN A 146 5.51 2.21 19.88
N TYR A 147 4.68 1.34 19.30
CA TYR A 147 4.58 1.12 17.86
C TYR A 147 3.53 2.01 17.22
N PHE A 148 2.64 2.62 18.02
CA PHE A 148 1.57 3.48 17.51
C PHE A 148 2.13 4.59 16.61
N GLU A 149 3.15 5.33 17.05
CA GLU A 149 3.72 6.42 16.23
C GLU A 149 4.37 5.91 14.92
N ILE A 150 4.90 4.68 14.94
CA ILE A 150 5.58 4.06 13.79
C ILE A 150 4.54 3.55 12.78
N LEU A 151 3.49 2.91 13.28
CA LEU A 151 2.44 2.27 12.48
C LEU A 151 1.34 3.24 12.04
N ASN A 152 1.11 4.31 12.79
CA ASN A 152 0.16 5.38 12.48
C ASN A 152 0.86 6.52 11.72
N THR A 153 1.28 6.25 10.48
CA THR A 153 2.12 7.15 9.67
C THR A 153 1.65 7.21 8.22
N THR A 154 2.15 8.19 7.46
CA THR A 154 1.89 8.32 6.03
C THR A 154 3.13 7.98 5.22
N PHE A 155 3.03 6.97 4.38
CA PHE A 155 4.05 6.60 3.42
C PHE A 155 3.84 7.39 2.14
N VAL A 156 4.84 8.20 1.77
CA VAL A 156 4.82 8.98 0.54
C VAL A 156 5.58 8.25 -0.57
N PRO A 157 5.24 8.48 -1.86
CA PRO A 157 5.99 7.89 -2.98
C PRO A 157 7.46 8.29 -2.93
N ARG A 158 8.38 7.36 -3.20
CA ARG A 158 9.83 7.62 -3.22
C ARG A 158 10.23 8.71 -4.21
N THR A 159 9.52 8.80 -5.32
CA THR A 159 9.73 9.77 -6.39
C THR A 159 9.03 11.11 -6.14
N ALA A 160 8.38 11.31 -4.98
CA ALA A 160 7.57 12.49 -4.65
C ALA A 160 8.37 13.79 -4.38
N GLY A 161 9.45 14.04 -5.14
CA GLY A 161 9.96 15.40 -5.33
C GLY A 161 8.91 16.35 -5.95
N LEU A 162 7.79 15.80 -6.40
CA LEU A 162 6.53 16.45 -6.66
C LEU A 162 5.59 16.05 -5.52
N VAL A 163 5.35 16.95 -4.58
CA VAL A 163 4.27 16.78 -3.59
C VAL A 163 2.99 16.68 -4.42
N SER A 164 2.43 15.48 -4.52
CA SER A 164 1.07 15.38 -5.04
C SER A 164 0.16 15.86 -3.91
N ASP A 165 -0.65 16.88 -4.18
CA ASP A 165 -1.77 17.31 -3.32
C ASP A 165 -2.90 16.24 -3.27
N ASP A 166 -2.60 15.04 -3.78
CA ASP A 166 -3.45 13.88 -3.72
C ASP A 166 -3.77 13.48 -2.29
N GLU A 167 -5.06 13.33 -2.05
CA GLU A 167 -5.59 12.70 -0.85
C GLU A 167 -4.99 11.28 -0.69
N PRO A 168 -4.49 10.95 0.52
CA PRO A 168 -3.89 9.65 0.78
C PRO A 168 -4.93 8.52 0.74
N LEU A 169 -4.50 7.35 0.29
CA LEU A 169 -5.28 6.12 0.52
C LEU A 169 -5.20 5.77 2.01
N ARG A 170 -6.35 5.60 2.66
CA ARG A 170 -6.44 5.29 4.09
C ARG A 170 -6.56 3.78 4.28
N ILE A 171 -5.58 3.17 4.93
CA ILE A 171 -5.57 1.74 5.24
C ILE A 171 -5.40 1.60 6.74
N MET A 172 -6.34 0.91 7.37
CA MET A 172 -6.34 0.68 8.81
C MET A 172 -5.82 -0.70 9.15
N TRP A 173 -5.05 -0.78 10.23
CA TRP A 173 -4.76 -2.03 10.92
C TRP A 173 -5.98 -2.46 11.74
N SER A 174 -6.39 -3.70 11.55
CA SER A 174 -7.44 -4.37 12.30
C SER A 174 -6.91 -5.69 12.85
N GLY A 175 -7.71 -6.36 13.67
CA GLY A 175 -7.28 -7.60 14.31
C GLY A 175 -8.37 -8.25 15.15
N PRO A 176 -8.00 -9.16 16.06
CA PRO A 176 -8.96 -9.81 16.96
C PRO A 176 -9.66 -8.77 17.86
N ASN A 177 -10.75 -9.21 18.48
CA ASN A 177 -11.50 -8.36 19.40
C ASN A 177 -10.59 -7.93 20.59
N PRO A 178 -10.39 -6.61 20.78
CA PRO A 178 -9.50 -6.10 21.82
C PRO A 178 -9.97 -6.41 23.25
N GLU A 179 -11.25 -6.73 23.46
CA GLU A 179 -11.79 -7.08 24.78
C GLU A 179 -11.36 -8.48 25.26
N VAL A 180 -10.90 -9.33 24.33
CA VAL A 180 -10.54 -10.73 24.62
C VAL A 180 -9.06 -10.85 24.95
N ASP A 181 -8.20 -10.10 24.26
CA ASP A 181 -6.75 -10.18 24.38
C ASP A 181 -6.20 -9.10 25.30
N ARG A 182 -5.27 -9.49 26.18
CA ARG A 182 -4.62 -8.54 27.11
C ARG A 182 -3.72 -7.52 26.41
N ILE A 183 -3.23 -7.87 25.22
CA ILE A 183 -2.36 -7.02 24.38
C ILE A 183 -2.89 -7.19 22.97
N TRP A 184 -3.52 -6.15 22.46
CA TRP A 184 -4.06 -6.15 21.11
C TRP A 184 -2.93 -6.01 20.09
N ARG A 185 -3.05 -6.73 18.98
CA ARG A 185 -2.12 -6.66 17.86
C ARG A 185 -2.89 -6.70 16.55
N GLY A 186 -2.67 -5.70 15.71
CA GLY A 186 -3.20 -5.71 14.36
C GLY A 186 -2.58 -6.87 13.55
N ASN A 187 -3.40 -7.60 12.81
CA ASN A 187 -2.95 -8.67 11.89
C ASN A 187 -3.79 -8.73 10.59
N HIS A 188 -4.63 -7.71 10.38
CA HIS A 188 -5.49 -7.57 9.23
C HIS A 188 -5.40 -6.13 8.71
N PHE A 189 -5.43 -5.96 7.40
CA PHE A 189 -5.49 -4.64 6.76
C PHE A 189 -6.85 -4.43 6.16
N VAL A 190 -7.39 -3.23 6.35
CA VAL A 190 -8.74 -2.87 5.94
C VAL A 190 -8.72 -1.50 5.27
N PRO A 191 -9.23 -1.37 4.03
CA PRO A 191 -9.28 -0.08 3.37
C PRO A 191 -10.43 0.76 3.98
N LEU A 192 -10.19 2.05 4.14
CA LEU A 192 -11.19 3.00 4.61
C LEU A 192 -11.70 3.84 3.43
N LEU A 193 -12.99 3.69 3.11
CA LEU A 193 -13.65 4.48 2.06
C LEU A 193 -14.54 5.57 2.66
N THR A 194 -14.78 6.64 1.92
CA THR A 194 -15.70 7.69 2.31
C THR A 194 -17.14 7.30 1.95
N PRO A 195 -18.15 7.51 2.80
CA PRO A 195 -19.54 7.32 2.42
C PRO A 195 -19.86 8.16 1.19
N LYS A 196 -20.59 7.62 0.21
CA LYS A 196 -21.21 8.48 -0.81
C LYS A 196 -22.12 9.45 -0.08
N GLN A 197 -21.76 10.73 -0.03
CA GLN A 197 -22.72 11.75 0.39
C GLN A 197 -23.90 11.62 -0.56
N GLN A 198 -25.05 11.21 -0.03
CA GLN A 198 -26.28 11.31 -0.78
C GLN A 198 -26.44 12.80 -1.03
N ILE A 199 -26.17 13.24 -2.26
CA ILE A 199 -26.48 14.59 -2.70
C ILE A 199 -27.93 14.77 -2.28
N PRO A 200 -28.25 15.69 -1.35
CA PRO A 200 -29.63 15.93 -0.99
C PRO A 200 -30.32 16.21 -2.31
N VAL A 201 -31.30 15.39 -2.68
CA VAL A 201 -32.10 15.63 -3.88
C VAL A 201 -32.80 16.94 -3.61
N SER A 202 -32.17 18.03 -4.04
CA SER A 202 -32.75 19.35 -3.99
C SER A 202 -33.96 19.23 -4.90
N MET A 203 -35.14 19.31 -4.30
CA MET A 203 -36.35 19.55 -5.07
C MET A 203 -36.16 20.91 -5.73
N SER A 204 -35.65 20.90 -6.96
CA SER A 204 -35.49 22.09 -7.79
C SER A 204 -36.88 22.69 -7.98
N THR A 205 -37.10 23.83 -7.31
CA THR A 205 -38.10 24.79 -7.74
C THR A 205 -37.41 25.67 -8.76
N ASP A 206 -37.94 25.66 -9.98
CA ASP A 206 -37.45 26.47 -11.10
C ASP A 206 -37.38 27.95 -10.70
N ALA A 207 -36.18 28.53 -10.70
CA ALA A 207 -35.98 29.97 -10.64
C ALA A 207 -34.71 30.38 -11.43
N ILE A 208 -34.94 30.61 -12.72
CA ILE A 208 -34.50 31.77 -13.53
C ILE A 208 -33.05 32.28 -13.33
N ASP A 209 -32.28 31.94 -14.37
CA ASP A 209 -31.16 32.62 -15.05
C ASP A 209 -30.96 34.13 -14.79
N HIS A 210 -29.72 34.54 -14.47
CA HIS A 210 -29.10 35.78 -14.96
C HIS A 210 -27.55 35.77 -14.80
N SER A 211 -26.86 35.37 -15.88
CA SER A 211 -25.79 36.10 -16.61
C SER A 211 -24.60 36.84 -15.93
N VAL A 212 -23.39 36.54 -16.47
CA VAL A 212 -22.12 37.30 -16.73
C VAL A 212 -21.19 37.74 -15.56
N ASP A 213 -19.92 37.29 -15.54
CA ASP A 213 -18.74 37.96 -16.16
C ASP A 213 -17.38 37.29 -15.79
N ALA A 214 -16.43 37.33 -16.71
CA ALA A 214 -15.08 36.71 -16.62
C ALA A 214 -13.97 37.77 -16.46
N PRO A 215 -12.87 37.44 -15.77
CA PRO A 215 -11.53 37.87 -16.22
C PRO A 215 -10.46 36.76 -16.05
N LYS A 216 -9.72 36.43 -17.12
CA LYS A 216 -8.35 36.89 -17.47
C LYS A 216 -7.20 36.32 -16.62
N ASP A 217 -6.59 35.28 -17.20
CA ASP A 217 -5.16 35.07 -17.50
C ASP A 217 -4.15 36.05 -16.88
N ASP A 218 -3.16 35.52 -16.16
CA ASP A 218 -1.82 36.10 -16.01
C ASP A 218 -0.78 34.99 -15.79
N THR A 219 0.36 35.20 -16.44
CA THR A 219 1.48 34.31 -16.72
C THR A 219 2.61 34.34 -15.68
N ASP A 220 3.34 33.22 -15.66
CA ASP A 220 4.81 33.09 -15.63
C ASP A 220 5.67 33.08 -14.34
N GLU A 221 6.70 32.23 -14.47
CA GLU A 221 7.99 32.13 -13.75
C GLU A 221 8.06 31.55 -12.31
N GLN A 222 8.84 30.47 -12.16
CA GLN A 222 10.12 30.38 -11.40
C GLN A 222 10.47 28.89 -11.12
N GLN A 223 11.59 28.33 -11.59
CA GLN A 223 12.99 28.35 -11.08
C GLN A 223 13.44 26.95 -10.63
N ASN A 224 14.71 26.63 -10.89
CA ASN A 224 15.42 25.42 -10.51
C ASN A 224 15.29 25.09 -9.01
N MET A 225 14.88 23.87 -8.68
CA MET A 225 14.78 23.37 -7.30
C MET A 225 15.87 22.33 -6.98
N PRO A 226 16.53 22.41 -5.81
CA PRO A 226 17.41 21.36 -5.31
C PRO A 226 16.61 20.12 -4.90
N LEU A 227 17.29 18.98 -4.67
CA LEU A 227 16.71 17.73 -4.15
C LEU A 227 15.71 18.02 -3.01
N PRO A 228 14.55 17.35 -2.97
CA PRO A 228 13.50 17.66 -2.00
C PRO A 228 14.06 17.53 -0.58
N MET A 229 14.10 18.66 0.13
CA MET A 229 14.08 18.64 1.58
C MET A 229 12.82 17.89 1.97
N PHE A 230 12.97 16.65 2.41
CA PHE A 230 11.91 15.92 3.06
C PHE A 230 11.39 16.78 4.21
N VAL A 231 10.10 17.10 4.18
CA VAL A 231 9.40 17.59 5.36
C VAL A 231 9.67 16.56 6.45
N GLN A 232 10.47 16.94 7.44
CA GLN A 232 10.53 16.22 8.71
C GLN A 232 9.11 16.31 9.26
N TYR A 233 8.30 15.28 8.99
CA TYR A 233 7.16 15.00 9.84
C TYR A 233 7.79 14.72 11.21
N ALA A 234 7.79 15.74 12.06
CA ALA A 234 8.17 15.59 13.44
C ALA A 234 7.30 14.47 14.00
N THR A 235 7.91 13.42 14.54
CA THR A 235 7.20 12.54 15.45
C THR A 235 6.57 13.44 16.52
N ALA A 236 5.28 13.29 16.78
CA ALA A 236 4.55 14.17 17.69
C ALA A 236 5.19 14.24 19.10
N SER A 237 6.04 13.27 19.44
CA SER A 237 6.70 13.16 20.73
C SER A 237 8.09 13.83 20.83
N GLY A 238 8.82 14.08 19.73
CA GLY A 238 10.17 14.69 19.76
C GLY A 238 11.19 14.02 20.69
N LYS A 239 10.93 12.77 21.14
CA LYS A 239 11.76 12.07 22.12
C LYS A 239 12.80 11.17 21.42
N PRO A 240 14.07 11.20 21.84
CA PRO A 240 15.08 10.26 21.36
C PRO A 240 14.72 8.82 21.76
N LEU A 241 14.74 7.89 20.79
CA LEU A 241 14.39 6.47 20.97
C LEU A 241 15.46 5.62 21.71
N GLU A 242 16.58 6.20 22.13
CA GLU A 242 17.82 5.46 22.44
C GLU A 242 17.84 4.61 23.72
N ASN A 243 16.80 4.56 24.56
CA ASN A 243 16.88 3.88 25.87
C ASN A 243 15.73 2.92 26.24
N LEU A 244 14.86 2.55 25.31
CA LEU A 244 13.80 1.58 25.59
C LEU A 244 14.29 0.15 25.32
N ARG A 245 14.22 -0.71 26.34
CA ARG A 245 14.43 -2.16 26.18
C ARG A 245 13.16 -2.73 25.55
N ILE A 246 13.10 -2.66 24.23
CA ILE A 246 11.94 -3.02 23.43
C ILE A 246 11.83 -4.54 23.34
N GLN A 247 10.75 -5.10 23.90
CA GLN A 247 10.35 -6.46 23.51
C GLN A 247 9.73 -6.33 22.11
N PRO A 248 10.25 -7.01 21.08
CA PRO A 248 9.69 -6.91 19.73
C PRO A 248 8.19 -7.14 19.79
N HIS A 249 7.41 -6.41 18.99
CA HIS A 249 5.93 -6.46 19.00
C HIS A 249 5.36 -7.86 18.73
N GLY A 250 6.23 -8.86 18.51
CA GLY A 250 5.92 -10.25 18.23
C GLY A 250 5.14 -10.27 16.94
N ASN A 251 5.88 -10.31 15.83
CA ASN A 251 5.45 -10.01 14.47
C ASN A 251 3.95 -10.25 14.26
N ALA A 252 3.20 -9.15 14.27
CA ALA A 252 1.87 -9.04 13.68
C ALA A 252 1.82 -9.62 12.25
N THR A 253 2.98 -9.74 11.61
CA THR A 253 3.21 -10.16 10.23
C THR A 253 3.85 -11.54 10.07
N LYS A 254 4.33 -12.23 11.13
CA LYS A 254 4.91 -13.58 10.96
C LYS A 254 3.77 -14.58 10.82
N SER A 255 3.63 -15.09 9.61
CA SER A 255 2.76 -16.22 9.32
C SER A 255 3.17 -17.41 10.19
N THR A 256 2.25 -17.91 11.02
CA THR A 256 2.42 -19.19 11.73
C THR A 256 2.14 -20.38 10.82
N ARG A 257 1.65 -20.14 9.59
CA ARG A 257 1.40 -21.21 8.63
C ARG A 257 2.74 -21.71 8.11
N PRO A 258 2.97 -23.03 8.08
CA PRO A 258 4.13 -23.58 7.39
C PRO A 258 4.08 -23.08 5.94
N PHE A 259 5.24 -22.66 5.44
CA PHE A 259 5.42 -22.26 4.04
C PHE A 259 4.87 -23.35 3.13
N THR A 260 3.63 -23.18 2.68
CA THR A 260 3.03 -23.99 1.63
C THR A 260 3.35 -23.25 0.35
N SER A 261 4.48 -23.67 -0.22
CA SER A 261 5.05 -23.23 -1.47
C SER A 261 4.07 -23.45 -2.63
N THR A 262 3.00 -22.66 -2.71
CA THR A 262 2.30 -22.44 -3.97
C THR A 262 3.11 -21.39 -4.68
N ILE A 263 4.18 -21.83 -5.32
CA ILE A 263 5.11 -20.94 -6.01
C ILE A 263 4.33 -20.36 -7.18
N PRO A 264 4.07 -19.03 -7.24
CA PRO A 264 3.59 -18.41 -8.46
C PRO A 264 4.50 -18.83 -9.63
N ALA A 265 3.97 -19.09 -10.83
CA ALA A 265 4.76 -19.63 -11.93
C ALA A 265 6.03 -18.80 -12.27
N VAL A 266 6.00 -17.49 -11.99
CA VAL A 266 7.16 -16.60 -12.12
C VAL A 266 8.29 -16.97 -11.13
N LEU A 267 7.93 -17.41 -9.94
CA LEU A 267 8.85 -17.80 -8.87
C LEU A 267 9.39 -19.22 -9.00
N GLU A 268 8.66 -20.15 -9.64
CA GLU A 268 9.22 -21.50 -9.91
C GLU A 268 10.46 -21.37 -10.81
N ARG A 269 10.41 -20.41 -11.74
CA ARG A 269 11.52 -20.09 -12.62
C ARG A 269 12.65 -19.40 -11.89
N ILE A 270 12.36 -18.40 -11.05
CA ILE A 270 13.37 -17.73 -10.19
C ILE A 270 14.13 -18.77 -9.35
N ARG A 271 13.40 -19.73 -8.75
CA ARG A 271 13.96 -20.77 -7.88
C ARG A 271 14.79 -21.83 -8.63
N SER A 272 14.60 -21.97 -9.94
CA SER A 272 15.39 -22.86 -10.78
C SER A 272 16.74 -22.27 -11.21
N GLN A 273 17.00 -21.00 -10.90
CA GLN A 273 18.25 -20.32 -11.24
C GLN A 273 19.29 -20.39 -10.10
N PRO A 274 20.61 -20.32 -10.41
CA PRO A 274 21.67 -20.42 -9.41
C PRO A 274 21.66 -19.26 -8.39
N LEU A 275 21.74 -19.59 -7.09
CA LEU A 275 21.72 -18.68 -5.92
C LEU A 275 22.76 -17.53 -5.91
N THR A 276 23.71 -17.51 -6.84
CA THR A 276 24.76 -16.48 -6.92
C THR A 276 24.34 -15.27 -7.76
N SER A 277 23.10 -15.20 -8.20
CA SER A 277 22.60 -14.15 -9.08
C SER A 277 21.84 -13.08 -8.28
N ASN A 278 22.09 -11.81 -8.61
CA ASN A 278 21.40 -10.67 -8.01
C ASN A 278 19.89 -10.83 -8.20
N PRO A 279 19.05 -10.72 -7.14
CA PRO A 279 17.60 -10.93 -7.22
C PRO A 279 16.92 -10.11 -8.34
N SER A 280 17.39 -8.88 -8.60
CA SER A 280 16.87 -8.05 -9.69
C SER A 280 17.16 -8.62 -11.07
N THR A 281 18.26 -9.36 -11.26
CA THR A 281 18.61 -10.02 -12.52
C THR A 281 17.74 -11.25 -12.74
N VAL A 282 17.55 -12.08 -11.71
CA VAL A 282 16.71 -13.28 -11.79
C VAL A 282 15.25 -12.90 -12.11
N TYR A 283 14.79 -11.81 -11.52
CA TYR A 283 13.46 -11.29 -11.79
C TYR A 283 13.32 -10.75 -13.23
N LYS A 284 14.30 -9.98 -13.73
CA LYS A 284 14.33 -9.47 -15.11
C LYS A 284 14.35 -10.59 -16.15
N ASP A 285 15.12 -11.65 -15.90
CA ASP A 285 15.21 -12.80 -16.80
C ASP A 285 13.89 -13.58 -16.84
N ALA A 286 13.24 -13.76 -15.68
CA ALA A 286 11.93 -14.42 -15.60
C ALA A 286 10.83 -13.67 -16.36
N LEU A 287 10.89 -12.33 -16.41
CA LEU A 287 9.94 -11.49 -17.14
C LEU A 287 10.16 -11.48 -18.66
N GLN A 288 11.41 -11.44 -19.13
CA GLN A 288 11.72 -11.42 -20.57
C GLN A 288 11.23 -12.68 -21.29
N ASP A 289 11.31 -13.85 -20.64
CA ASP A 289 10.83 -15.12 -21.20
C ASP A 289 9.29 -15.19 -21.31
N VAL A 290 8.55 -14.50 -20.44
CA VAL A 290 7.08 -14.42 -20.51
C VAL A 290 6.64 -13.60 -21.73
N VAL A 291 7.38 -12.55 -22.06
CA VAL A 291 7.14 -11.72 -23.26
C VAL A 291 7.44 -12.52 -24.53
N GLN A 292 8.52 -13.31 -24.55
CA GLN A 292 8.91 -14.12 -25.71
C GLN A 292 7.98 -15.32 -25.96
N THR A 293 7.41 -15.92 -24.91
CA THR A 293 6.51 -17.08 -25.03
C THR A 293 5.07 -16.71 -25.42
N LYS A 294 4.70 -15.42 -25.34
CA LYS A 294 3.39 -14.90 -25.80
C LYS A 294 3.39 -14.38 -27.24
N ALA A 295 4.52 -14.36 -27.95
CA ALA A 295 4.54 -14.06 -29.37
C ALA A 295 3.88 -15.22 -30.15
N PRO A 296 2.72 -15.03 -30.80
CA PRO A 296 2.08 -16.11 -31.54
C PRO A 296 2.99 -16.54 -32.67
N THR A 297 3.21 -17.86 -32.79
CA THR A 297 3.84 -18.47 -33.96
C THR A 297 2.91 -18.32 -35.15
N LEU A 298 2.84 -17.13 -35.73
CA LEU A 298 2.22 -16.84 -37.01
C LEU A 298 3.19 -17.25 -38.12
N THR A 299 3.45 -18.55 -38.23
CA THR A 299 4.09 -19.10 -39.42
C THR A 299 3.57 -20.50 -39.70
N THR A 300 3.12 -20.66 -40.95
CA THR A 300 2.80 -21.90 -41.67
C THR A 300 1.49 -22.64 -41.35
N LEU A 301 0.37 -22.04 -41.76
CA LEU A 301 -0.71 -22.76 -42.46
C LEU A 301 -0.82 -22.19 -43.88
N ARG A 302 0.11 -22.57 -44.75
CA ARG A 302 -0.11 -22.64 -46.19
C ARG A 302 0.32 -24.05 -46.60
N ASP A 303 -0.56 -24.70 -47.35
CA ASP A 303 -0.43 -26.03 -47.95
C ASP A 303 -0.76 -27.21 -47.05
N ARG A 304 -2.08 -27.48 -46.90
CA ARG A 304 -2.71 -28.78 -47.11
C ARG A 304 -4.22 -28.66 -47.19
#